data_AF-A0A0N5DA65-F1
#
_entry.id   AF-A0A0N5DA65-F1
#
_cell.length_a   1.000
_cell.length_b   1.000
_cell.length_c   1.000
_cell.angle_alpha   90.00
_cell.angle_beta   90.00
_cell.angle_gamma   90.00
#
_symmetry.space_group_name_H-M   'P 1'
#
loop_
_entity.id
_entity.type
_entity.pdbx_description
1 polymer ?
#
loop_
_entity_poly.entity_id
_entity_poly.type
_entity_poly.pdbx_seq_one_letter_code
_entity_poly.pdbx_strand_id
1 'polypeptide(L)'
;MNLTPIADVKHKKNSGVHQYVVDYPRYCDLCNHDMKKLSNRFEFAQHLRALHSTREGGSFICRYGPNGVCQTLPLEGVSDHDYEAHIRKFHSTIGMIIHFISEEIE
;
A
#
# COMPACT_ATOMS: atom_id res chain seq x y z
N MET A 1 -24.15 5.93 -13.08
CA MET A 1 -22.92 5.13 -13.17
C MET A 1 -22.94 4.12 -12.03
N ASN A 2 -22.93 2.81 -12.35
CA ASN A 2 -23.17 1.75 -11.36
C ASN A 2 -21.94 1.54 -10.47
N LEU A 3 -22.09 1.89 -9.19
CA LEU A 3 -21.20 1.44 -8.13
C LEU A 3 -21.39 -0.08 -7.98
N THR A 4 -20.35 -0.86 -8.23
CA THR A 4 -20.39 -2.30 -7.97
C THR A 4 -20.54 -2.53 -6.46
N PRO A 5 -21.48 -3.40 -6.03
CA PRO A 5 -21.72 -3.64 -4.61
C PRO A 5 -20.50 -4.34 -3.98
N ILE A 6 -19.98 -3.76 -2.90
CA ILE A 6 -19.00 -4.41 -2.04
C ILE A 6 -19.72 -5.59 -1.40
N ALA A 7 -19.35 -6.81 -1.79
CA ALA A 7 -19.90 -8.04 -1.24
C ALA A 7 -19.83 -8.00 0.30
N ASP A 8 -21.00 -8.07 0.93
CA ASP A 8 -21.26 -8.45 2.32
C ASP A 8 -20.30 -7.88 3.39
N VAL A 9 -20.30 -6.56 3.57
CA VAL A 9 -19.68 -5.93 4.76
C VAL A 9 -20.56 -6.22 5.98
N LYS A 10 -20.25 -7.31 6.69
CA LYS A 10 -20.74 -7.53 8.05
C LYS A 10 -20.18 -6.43 8.95
N HIS A 11 -20.97 -5.37 9.11
CA HIS A 11 -20.70 -4.26 10.03
C HIS A 11 -20.59 -4.80 11.46
N LYS A 12 -19.37 -5.01 11.93
CA LYS A 12 -19.07 -5.12 13.35
C LYS A 12 -18.39 -3.83 13.77
N LYS A 13 -19.16 -2.94 14.41
CA LYS A 13 -18.67 -1.69 15.00
C LYS A 13 -17.60 -2.05 16.03
N ASN A 14 -16.32 -1.90 15.67
CA ASN A 14 -15.24 -1.86 16.63
C ASN A 14 -14.12 -1.01 16.06
N SER A 15 -13.68 -0.02 16.83
CA SER A 15 -12.56 0.85 16.53
C SER A 15 -11.35 0.03 16.07
N GLY A 16 -10.90 0.22 14.83
CA GLY A 16 -9.75 -0.53 14.31
C GLY A 16 -9.65 -0.52 12.80
N VAL A 17 -8.43 -0.32 12.31
CA VAL A 17 -8.02 -0.31 10.91
C VAL A 17 -8.75 -1.38 10.07
N HIS A 18 -9.57 -0.96 9.10
CA HIS A 18 -10.24 -1.88 8.18
C HIS A 18 -9.26 -2.40 7.12
N GLN A 19 -8.85 -3.66 7.27
CA GLN A 19 -8.06 -4.38 6.26
C GLN A 19 -9.01 -4.98 5.22
N TYR A 20 -8.75 -4.75 3.93
CA TYR A 20 -9.45 -5.45 2.84
C TYR A 20 -8.47 -6.15 1.92
N VAL A 21 -8.92 -7.26 1.33
CA VAL A 21 -8.16 -8.03 0.33
C VAL A 21 -8.13 -7.24 -0.97
N VAL A 22 -6.94 -7.06 -1.53
CA VAL A 22 -6.75 -6.34 -2.79
C VAL A 22 -7.10 -7.25 -3.96
N ASP A 23 -8.01 -6.81 -4.82
CA ASP A 23 -8.31 -7.47 -6.10
C ASP A 23 -7.32 -7.04 -7.19
N TYR A 24 -6.96 -7.98 -8.06
CA TYR A 24 -6.06 -7.76 -9.19
C TYR A 24 -6.77 -8.13 -10.50
N PRO A 25 -6.50 -7.43 -11.61
CA PRO A 25 -5.42 -6.45 -11.81
C PRO A 25 -5.72 -5.05 -11.25
N ARG A 26 -4.70 -4.32 -10.79
CA ARG A 26 -4.84 -2.96 -10.21
C ARG A 26 -3.82 -1.95 -10.75
N TYR A 27 -4.10 -0.67 -10.60
CA TYR A 27 -3.13 0.41 -10.82
C TYR A 27 -2.37 0.72 -9.53
N CYS A 28 -1.21 1.37 -9.66
CA CYS A 28 -0.49 1.91 -8.52
C CYS A 28 -1.09 3.26 -8.13
N ASP A 29 -1.37 3.44 -6.84
CA ASP A 29 -2.09 4.61 -6.32
C ASP A 29 -1.24 5.90 -6.35
N LEU A 30 0.09 5.78 -6.40
CA LEU A 30 1.03 6.91 -6.46
C LEU A 30 1.51 7.22 -7.88
N CYS A 31 1.27 6.31 -8.82
CA CYS A 31 1.65 6.50 -10.21
C CYS A 31 0.53 7.19 -10.97
N ASN A 32 0.90 7.91 -12.03
CA ASN A 32 -0.11 8.40 -12.96
C ASN A 32 -0.86 7.19 -13.56
N HIS A 33 -2.19 7.27 -13.67
CA HIS A 33 -3.07 6.20 -14.18
C HIS A 33 -2.76 5.77 -15.63
N ASP A 34 -1.90 6.52 -16.33
CA ASP A 34 -1.39 6.20 -17.65
C ASP A 34 -0.40 5.01 -17.65
N MET A 35 0.03 4.55 -16.47
CA MET A 35 0.96 3.43 -16.32
C MET A 35 0.29 2.05 -16.41
N LYS A 36 1.10 1.04 -16.76
CA LYS A 36 0.69 -0.37 -16.92
C LYS A 36 -0.13 -0.87 -15.73
N LYS A 37 -1.28 -1.50 -16.02
CA LYS A 37 -2.08 -2.23 -15.02
C LYS A 37 -1.30 -3.45 -14.53
N LEU A 38 -1.15 -3.59 -13.22
CA LEU A 38 -0.37 -4.64 -12.57
C LEU A 38 -1.27 -5.85 -12.34
N SER A 39 -0.87 -7.01 -12.86
CA SER A 39 -1.77 -8.17 -13.01
C SER A 39 -1.89 -9.00 -11.75
N ASN A 40 -0.92 -8.91 -10.86
CA ASN A 40 -0.86 -9.69 -9.63
C ASN A 40 0.04 -9.01 -8.59
N ARG A 41 -0.01 -9.56 -7.37
CA ARG A 41 0.76 -9.07 -6.21
C ARG A 41 2.27 -9.06 -6.39
N PHE A 42 2.82 -9.94 -7.23
CA PHE A 42 4.26 -10.04 -7.47
C PHE A 42 4.72 -8.94 -8.43
N GLU A 43 3.99 -8.72 -9.53
CA GLU A 43 4.21 -7.57 -10.41
C GLU A 43 4.10 -6.26 -9.62
N PHE A 44 3.11 -6.14 -8.75
CA PHE A 44 2.95 -4.97 -7.89
C PHE A 44 4.13 -4.78 -6.93
N ALA A 45 4.61 -5.86 -6.30
CA ALA A 45 5.77 -5.78 -5.43
C ALA A 45 7.04 -5.33 -6.16
N GLN A 46 7.26 -5.85 -7.37
CA GLN A 46 8.39 -5.47 -8.20
C GLN A 46 8.30 -4.00 -8.64
N HIS A 47 7.08 -3.54 -8.99
CA HIS A 47 6.81 -2.13 -9.30
C HIS A 47 7.16 -1.21 -8.13
N LEU A 48 6.69 -1.51 -6.92
CA LEU A 48 7.00 -0.70 -5.74
C LEU A 48 8.49 -0.64 -5.46
N ARG A 49 9.18 -1.77 -5.61
CA ARG A 49 10.62 -1.84 -5.44
C ARG A 49 11.38 -1.01 -6.47
N ALA A 50 10.93 -0.99 -7.72
CA ALA A 50 11.59 -0.27 -8.80
C ALA A 50 11.34 1.25 -8.74
N LEU A 51 10.12 1.67 -8.37
CA LEU A 51 9.66 3.05 -8.56
C LEU A 51 9.30 3.79 -7.26
N HIS A 52 9.05 3.06 -6.18
CA HIS A 52 8.69 3.61 -4.86
C HIS A 52 9.62 3.12 -3.75
N SER A 53 10.89 2.89 -4.11
CA SER A 53 11.96 2.65 -3.16
C SER A 53 13.10 3.64 -3.37
N THR A 54 13.80 3.98 -2.30
CA THR A 54 15.12 4.61 -2.39
C THR A 54 16.15 3.59 -1.93
N ARG A 55 17.23 3.44 -2.68
CA ARG A 55 18.35 2.56 -2.32
C ARG A 55 19.58 3.38 -1.97
N GLU A 56 20.00 3.33 -0.72
CA GLU A 56 21.16 4.06 -0.21
C GLU A 56 22.07 3.09 0.54
N GLY A 57 23.35 2.99 0.16
CA GLY A 57 24.32 2.13 0.85
C GLY A 57 23.98 0.62 0.88
N GLY A 58 23.04 0.17 0.04
CA GLY A 58 22.54 -1.21 0.04
C GLY A 58 21.25 -1.43 0.84
N SER A 59 20.81 -0.42 1.60
CA SER A 59 19.53 -0.40 2.31
C SER A 59 18.40 0.12 1.43
N PHE A 60 17.18 -0.32 1.70
CA PHE A 60 15.96 0.08 1.00
C PHE A 60 15.02 0.87 1.91
N ILE A 61 14.55 2.01 1.43
CA ILE A 61 13.56 2.85 2.10
C ILE A 61 12.25 2.76 1.31
N CYS A 62 11.13 2.51 1.99
CA CYS A 62 9.81 2.48 1.37
C CYS A 62 9.23 3.89 1.22
N ARG A 63 9.00 4.29 -0.02
CA ARG A 63 8.37 5.58 -0.38
C ARG A 63 6.89 5.41 -0.74
N TYR A 64 6.34 4.20 -0.57
CA TYR A 64 4.93 3.92 -0.84
C TYR A 64 4.06 4.29 0.36
N GLY A 65 3.78 5.59 0.50
CA GLY A 65 2.92 6.12 1.57
C GLY A 65 2.66 7.61 1.41
N PRO A 66 1.81 8.19 2.28
CA PRO A 66 1.53 9.61 2.25
C PRO A 66 2.83 10.43 2.37
N ASN A 67 2.92 11.50 1.58
CA ASN A 67 4.13 12.35 1.50
C ASN A 67 5.42 11.60 1.11
N GLY A 68 5.30 10.44 0.43
CA GLY A 68 6.45 9.66 0.00
C GLY A 68 7.16 8.94 1.15
N VAL A 69 6.47 8.68 2.27
CA VAL A 69 7.01 7.95 3.42
C VAL A 69 6.02 6.88 3.84
N CYS A 70 6.48 5.62 3.86
CA CYS A 70 5.70 4.55 4.45
C CYS A 70 5.85 4.55 5.98
N GLN A 71 4.73 4.68 6.71
CA GLN A 71 4.73 4.76 8.18
C GLN A 71 4.91 3.40 8.87
N THR A 72 4.89 2.29 8.12
CA THR A 72 5.05 0.94 8.67
C THR A 72 6.49 0.40 8.57
N LEU A 73 7.43 1.23 8.12
CA LEU A 73 8.85 0.90 8.02
C LEU A 73 9.70 2.08 8.55
N PRO A 74 10.83 1.84 9.24
CA PRO A 74 11.76 2.90 9.63
C PRO A 74 12.32 3.68 8.44
N LEU A 75 12.62 4.96 8.67
CA LEU A 75 13.24 5.87 7.70
C LEU A 75 14.69 5.54 7.37
N GLU A 76 15.40 4.89 8.29
CA GLU A 76 16.82 4.51 8.19
C GLU A 76 17.12 3.46 7.09
N GLY A 77 16.07 2.95 6.44
CA GLY A 77 16.16 1.87 5.46
C GLY A 77 16.32 0.50 6.12
N VAL A 78 16.00 -0.53 5.36
CA VAL A 78 16.05 -1.94 5.80
C VAL A 78 16.78 -2.80 4.78
N SER A 79 17.08 -4.04 5.16
CA SER A 79 17.68 -5.00 4.24
C SER A 79 16.75 -5.32 3.06
N ASP A 80 17.34 -5.85 1.99
CA ASP A 80 16.61 -6.29 0.80
C ASP A 80 15.41 -7.20 1.11
N HIS A 81 15.67 -8.19 1.97
CA HIS A 81 14.70 -9.20 2.36
C HIS A 81 13.58 -8.60 3.21
N ASP A 82 13.93 -7.72 4.16
CA ASP A 82 12.94 -7.06 5.01
C ASP A 82 12.03 -6.14 4.20
N TYR A 83 12.60 -5.45 3.20
CA TYR A 83 11.86 -4.60 2.29
C TYR A 83 10.85 -5.38 1.45
N GLU A 84 11.25 -6.53 0.91
CA GLU A 84 10.36 -7.40 0.16
C GLU A 84 9.24 -7.97 1.03
N ALA A 85 9.57 -8.43 2.25
CA ALA A 85 8.60 -8.93 3.20
C ALA A 85 7.57 -7.85 3.60
N HIS A 86 8.03 -6.62 3.79
CA HIS A 86 7.19 -5.46 4.06
C HIS A 86 6.18 -5.20 2.93
N ILE A 87 6.64 -5.09 1.68
CA ILE A 87 5.73 -4.83 0.54
C ILE A 87 4.65 -5.92 0.45
N ARG A 88 5.05 -7.19 0.55
CA ARG A 88 4.12 -8.31 0.45
C ARG A 88 3.05 -8.27 1.54
N LYS A 89 3.42 -7.87 2.76
CA LYS A 89 2.54 -7.83 3.92
C LYS A 89 1.63 -6.60 3.92
N PHE A 90 2.15 -5.42 3.57
CA PHE A 90 1.46 -4.14 3.79
C PHE A 90 0.91 -3.47 2.54
N HIS A 91 1.37 -3.83 1.34
CA HIS A 91 1.00 -3.13 0.11
C HIS A 91 0.46 -4.05 -0.99
N SER A 92 0.98 -5.27 -1.12
CA SER A 92 0.58 -6.19 -2.20
C SER A 92 -0.59 -7.11 -1.86
N THR A 93 -0.86 -7.39 -0.58
CA THR A 93 -1.89 -8.37 -0.18
C THR A 93 -3.12 -7.72 0.46
N ILE A 94 -2.90 -6.69 1.29
CA ILE A 94 -3.94 -5.98 2.02
C ILE A 94 -3.84 -4.50 1.66
N GLY A 95 -4.95 -3.91 1.20
CA GLY A 95 -5.05 -2.47 1.06
C GLY A 95 -5.36 -1.92 2.44
N MET A 96 -4.46 -1.13 3.01
CA MET A 96 -4.81 -0.26 4.13
C MET A 96 -5.18 1.09 3.55
N ILE A 97 -6.47 1.45 3.58
CA ILE A 97 -6.81 2.87 3.53
C ILE A 97 -6.47 3.40 4.92
N ILE A 98 -5.31 4.04 5.05
CA ILE A 98 -5.06 4.93 6.19
C ILE A 98 -6.00 6.12 5.95
N HIS A 99 -7.27 5.99 6.36
CA HIS A 99 -8.12 7.14 6.53
C HIS A 99 -7.44 7.95 7.63
N PHE A 100 -6.83 9.07 7.25
CA PHE A 100 -6.58 10.14 8.22
C PHE A 100 -7.94 10.42 8.87
N ILE A 101 -8.11 9.98 10.11
CA ILE A 101 -9.09 10.62 10.98
C ILE A 101 -8.50 12.01 11.17
N SER A 102 -8.93 12.97 10.35
CA SER A 102 -8.89 14.35 10.77
C SER A 102 -9.76 14.39 12.02
N GLU A 103 -9.13 14.53 13.19
CA GLU A 103 -9.83 15.02 14.37
C GLU A 103 -10.38 16.40 14.00
N GLU A 104 -11.64 16.45 13.57
CA GLU A 104 -12.42 17.68 13.64
C GLU A 104 -12.69 17.91 15.13
N ILE A 105 -11.84 18.73 15.75
CA ILE A 105 -12.11 19.34 17.03
C ILE A 105 -13.13 20.45 16.78
N GLU A 106 -14.35 20.24 17.28
CA GLU A 106 -15.22 21.31 17.80
C GLU A 106 -15.89 20.84 19.10
#